data_AF-A0A158NEU3-F1
#
_entry.id   AF-A0A158NEU3-F1
#
_cell.length_a   1.000
_cell.length_b   1.000
_cell.length_c   1.000
_cell.angle_alpha   90.00
_cell.angle_beta   90.00
_cell.angle_gamma   90.00
#
_symmetry.space_group_name_H-M   'P 1'
#
loop_
_entity.id
_entity.type
_entity.pdbx_description
1 polymer ?
#
loop_
_entity_poly.entity_id
_entity_poly.type
_entity_poly.pdbx_seq_one_letter_code
_entity_poly.pdbx_strand_id
1 'polypeptide(L)'
;MICSRCEKYVRTKTIQLDLRSLNIQGDVHRIDCIDSNHFVAVTLNDEIINVDDAYCDRLDNEWREVQTDRDKVLFYILSQIVYPNFDAPRPEKYESLYTLVDESDVILLRWQGGKAIGFYTVKPIGTEIFSMKERYIMPVVDSVYIRSEYRNRGFGTGILSDVIARFPNEDIGFSKPISSGMLRILKTFLTNRKEYRLRFWEIADCDVNGSQQLIWCNLKRAAL
;
A
#
# COMPACT_ATOMS: atom_id res chain seq x y z
N MET A 1 -9.26 22.76 -17.33
CA MET A 1 -9.05 22.65 -15.86
C MET A 1 -7.74 23.32 -15.50
N ILE A 2 -7.54 23.81 -14.27
CA ILE A 2 -6.22 24.34 -13.84
C ILE A 2 -5.30 23.14 -13.58
N CYS A 3 -4.14 23.10 -14.23
CA CYS A 3 -3.10 22.12 -13.92
C CYS A 3 -2.12 22.76 -12.94
N SER A 4 -2.02 22.20 -11.72
CA SER A 4 -1.11 22.71 -10.68
C SER A 4 0.36 22.71 -11.12
N ARG A 5 0.76 21.77 -11.99
CA ARG A 5 2.12 21.71 -12.54
C ARG A 5 2.40 22.69 -13.66
N CYS A 6 1.36 23.16 -14.37
CA CYS A 6 1.51 24.13 -15.45
C CYS A 6 1.15 25.55 -15.04
N GLU A 7 0.58 25.72 -13.84
CA GLU A 7 0.11 26.99 -13.26
C GLU A 7 -0.84 27.78 -14.18
N LYS A 8 -1.57 27.06 -15.05
CA LYS A 8 -2.50 27.66 -16.02
C LYS A 8 -3.68 26.76 -16.34
N TYR A 9 -4.69 27.33 -16.99
CA TYR A 9 -5.76 26.56 -17.62
C TYR A 9 -5.18 25.75 -18.79
N VAL A 10 -5.41 24.45 -18.74
CA VAL A 10 -4.95 23.51 -19.77
C VAL A 10 -6.14 22.79 -20.40
N ARG A 11 -5.93 22.34 -21.64
CA ARG A 11 -6.79 21.33 -22.25
C ARG A 11 -6.53 19.99 -21.58
N THR A 12 -7.58 19.23 -21.34
CA THR A 12 -7.50 17.98 -20.58
C THR A 12 -7.95 16.80 -21.43
N LYS A 13 -7.30 15.66 -21.22
CA LYS A 13 -7.72 14.36 -21.74
C LYS A 13 -8.31 13.56 -20.59
N THR A 14 -9.46 12.96 -20.83
CA THR A 14 -10.13 12.05 -19.89
C THR A 14 -9.87 10.63 -20.34
N ILE A 15 -9.44 9.78 -19.40
CA ILE A 15 -9.11 8.37 -19.62
C ILE A 15 -9.97 7.57 -18.64
N GLN A 16 -10.84 6.71 -19.15
CA GLN A 16 -11.56 5.76 -18.31
C GLN A 16 -10.56 4.74 -17.75
N LEU A 17 -10.55 4.58 -16.43
CA LEU A 17 -9.65 3.66 -15.76
C LEU A 17 -10.29 2.27 -15.66
N ASP A 18 -9.60 1.24 -16.15
CA ASP A 18 -9.99 -0.15 -15.89
C ASP A 18 -9.47 -0.57 -14.51
N LEU A 19 -10.35 -0.53 -13.50
CA LEU A 19 -10.07 -0.87 -12.11
C LEU A 19 -10.86 -2.10 -11.65
N ARG A 20 -11.07 -3.08 -12.55
CA ARG A 20 -11.83 -4.31 -12.25
C ARG A 20 -11.36 -5.01 -10.99
N SER A 21 -10.05 -5.06 -10.75
CA SER A 21 -9.52 -5.74 -9.57
C SER A 21 -9.90 -5.09 -8.24
N LEU A 22 -10.33 -3.82 -8.25
CA LEU A 22 -10.88 -3.15 -7.09
C LEU A 22 -12.40 -3.34 -6.96
N ASN A 23 -13.05 -3.93 -7.96
CA ASN A 23 -14.50 -4.14 -8.02
C ASN A 23 -15.28 -2.85 -7.70
N ILE A 24 -14.92 -1.75 -8.35
CA ILE A 24 -15.59 -0.45 -8.24
C ILE A 24 -16.85 -0.50 -9.11
N GLN A 25 -17.99 -0.07 -8.56
CA GLN A 25 -19.27 -0.04 -9.28
C GLN A 25 -19.44 1.26 -10.07
N GLY A 26 -18.88 2.37 -9.57
CA GLY A 26 -18.91 3.67 -10.24
C GLY A 26 -17.92 3.83 -11.40
N ASP A 27 -18.16 4.85 -12.22
CA ASP A 27 -17.30 5.21 -13.34
C ASP A 27 -16.10 6.03 -12.85
N VAL A 28 -14.89 5.49 -13.04
CA VAL A 28 -13.64 6.14 -12.63
C VAL A 28 -12.89 6.67 -13.83
N HIS A 29 -12.55 7.95 -13.81
CA HIS A 29 -11.76 8.58 -14.87
C HIS A 29 -10.53 9.27 -14.31
N ARG A 30 -9.42 9.14 -15.05
CA ARG A 30 -8.22 9.95 -14.86
C ARG A 30 -8.23 11.11 -15.84
N ILE A 31 -7.91 12.29 -15.33
CA ILE A 31 -7.81 13.52 -16.10
C ILE A 31 -6.36 13.96 -16.12
N ASP A 32 -5.79 14.03 -17.32
CA ASP A 32 -4.42 14.48 -17.55
C ASP A 32 -4.41 15.76 -18.41
N CYS A 33 -3.40 16.59 -18.21
CA CYS A 33 -3.09 17.75 -19.04
C CYS A 33 -2.63 17.29 -20.43
N ILE A 34 -3.28 17.73 -21.51
CA ILE A 34 -2.87 17.38 -22.88
C ILE A 34 -1.50 17.98 -23.22
N ASP A 35 -1.25 19.20 -22.77
CA ASP A 35 -0.07 19.96 -23.21
C ASP A 35 1.23 19.45 -22.58
N SER A 36 1.16 18.69 -21.48
CA SER A 36 2.34 18.21 -20.73
C SER A 36 2.22 16.80 -20.15
N ASN A 37 1.12 16.09 -20.42
CA ASN A 37 0.82 14.75 -19.90
C ASN A 37 0.92 14.62 -18.36
N HIS A 38 0.70 15.72 -17.64
CA HIS A 38 0.70 15.74 -16.17
C HIS A 38 -0.66 15.34 -15.62
N PHE A 39 -0.65 14.58 -14.52
CA PHE A 39 -1.86 14.29 -13.73
C PHE A 39 -2.54 15.58 -13.26
N VAL A 40 -3.86 15.64 -13.39
CA VAL A 40 -4.70 16.74 -12.90
C VAL A 40 -5.65 16.26 -11.81
N ALA A 41 -6.46 15.25 -12.09
CA ALA A 41 -7.48 14.76 -11.16
C ALA A 41 -7.90 13.31 -11.46
N VAL A 42 -8.50 12.66 -10.47
CA VAL A 42 -9.32 11.45 -10.66
C VAL A 42 -10.76 11.80 -10.32
N THR A 43 -11.71 11.33 -11.11
CA THR A 43 -13.14 11.45 -10.82
C THR A 43 -13.77 10.08 -10.57
N LEU A 44 -14.78 10.05 -9.71
CA LEU A 44 -15.67 8.91 -9.46
C LEU A 44 -17.10 9.42 -9.67
N ASN A 45 -17.83 8.88 -10.65
CA ASN A 45 -19.17 9.34 -11.03
C ASN A 45 -19.23 10.87 -11.24
N ASP A 46 -18.26 11.40 -12.00
CA ASP A 46 -18.06 12.82 -12.30
C ASP A 46 -17.69 13.74 -11.11
N GLU A 47 -17.56 13.21 -9.89
CA GLU A 47 -17.05 13.94 -8.72
C GLU A 47 -15.53 13.81 -8.61
N ILE A 48 -14.81 14.93 -8.39
CA ILE A 48 -13.36 14.91 -8.19
C ILE A 48 -13.02 14.32 -6.82
N ILE A 49 -12.14 13.31 -6.82
CA ILE A 49 -11.59 12.71 -5.61
C ILE A 49 -10.16 13.20 -5.42
N ASN A 50 -9.89 13.84 -4.28
CA ASN A 50 -8.59 14.39 -3.90
C ASN A 50 -8.16 13.84 -2.55
N VAL A 51 -6.99 13.22 -2.49
CA VAL A 51 -6.42 12.63 -1.27
C VAL A 51 -6.22 13.64 -0.12
N ASP A 52 -6.20 14.93 -0.41
CA ASP A 52 -6.05 16.00 0.58
C ASP A 52 -7.37 16.45 1.21
N ASP A 53 -8.51 16.01 0.68
CA ASP A 53 -9.82 16.31 1.23
C ASP A 53 -10.16 15.38 2.40
N ALA A 54 -11.01 15.87 3.30
CA ALA A 54 -11.54 15.09 4.40
C ALA A 54 -12.83 14.39 3.97
N TYR A 55 -12.82 13.06 3.91
CA TYR A 55 -13.96 12.25 3.47
C TYR A 55 -14.62 11.44 4.58
N CYS A 56 -14.00 11.40 5.75
CA CYS A 56 -14.52 10.66 6.88
C CYS A 56 -14.86 11.61 8.02
N ASP A 57 -16.15 11.70 8.34
CA ASP A 57 -16.67 12.48 9.47
C ASP A 57 -16.21 11.91 10.82
N ARG A 58 -15.88 10.61 10.85
CA ARG A 58 -15.24 9.99 12.01
C ARG A 58 -13.80 10.49 12.09
N LEU A 59 -13.49 11.22 13.14
CA LEU A 59 -12.15 11.71 13.47
C LEU A 59 -11.22 10.61 13.99
N ASP A 60 -11.68 9.35 13.98
CA ASP A 60 -10.93 8.21 14.45
C ASP A 60 -9.71 7.99 13.57
N ASN A 61 -8.54 8.20 14.18
CA ASN A 61 -7.25 8.08 13.51
C ASN A 61 -6.82 6.62 13.52
N GLU A 62 -7.46 5.76 12.70
CA GLU A 62 -7.23 4.30 12.68
C GLU A 62 -6.88 3.70 11.29
N TRP A 63 -6.44 2.44 11.28
CA TRP A 63 -6.34 1.61 10.09
C TRP A 63 -7.71 1.02 9.80
N ARG A 64 -8.20 1.17 8.57
CA ARG A 64 -9.51 0.64 8.18
C ARG A 64 -9.44 -0.06 6.86
N GLU A 65 -10.11 -1.21 6.81
CA GLU A 65 -10.34 -1.90 5.56
C GLU A 65 -11.18 -1.03 4.62
N VAL A 66 -10.81 -1.04 3.34
CA VAL A 66 -11.53 -0.33 2.28
C VAL A 66 -12.95 -0.90 2.16
N GLN A 67 -13.97 -0.04 2.15
CA GLN A 67 -15.37 -0.48 2.06
C GLN A 67 -16.09 0.15 0.87
N THR A 68 -15.81 1.42 0.60
CA THR A 68 -16.54 2.21 -0.42
C THR A 68 -15.75 2.33 -1.72
N ASP A 69 -16.45 2.63 -2.82
CA ASP A 69 -15.81 2.95 -4.10
C ASP A 69 -14.87 4.16 -3.98
N ARG A 70 -15.23 5.12 -3.12
CA ARG A 70 -14.35 6.25 -2.79
C ARG A 70 -13.05 5.80 -2.12
N ASP A 71 -13.12 4.90 -1.14
CA ASP A 71 -11.92 4.36 -0.48
C ASP A 71 -11.02 3.63 -1.48
N LYS A 72 -11.59 2.86 -2.40
CA LYS A 72 -10.86 2.16 -3.48
C LYS A 72 -10.18 3.16 -4.42
N VAL A 73 -10.87 4.22 -4.80
CA VAL A 73 -10.30 5.31 -5.60
C VAL A 73 -9.19 6.05 -4.84
N LEU A 74 -9.35 6.30 -3.54
CA LEU A 74 -8.31 6.88 -2.70
C LEU A 74 -7.07 6.00 -2.62
N PHE A 75 -7.25 4.68 -2.48
CA PHE A 75 -6.16 3.72 -2.57
C PHE A 75 -5.43 3.82 -3.92
N TYR A 76 -6.17 3.79 -5.04
CA TYR A 76 -5.60 3.95 -6.38
C TYR A 76 -4.80 5.25 -6.51
N ILE A 77 -5.35 6.38 -6.05
CA ILE A 77 -4.67 7.67 -6.07
C ILE A 77 -3.37 7.59 -5.26
N LEU A 78 -3.40 7.04 -4.04
CA LEU A 78 -2.21 6.88 -3.21
C LEU A 78 -1.14 6.01 -3.91
N SER A 79 -1.52 4.85 -4.44
CA SER A 79 -0.58 3.85 -4.97
C SER A 79 -0.06 4.17 -6.37
N GLN A 80 -0.92 4.68 -7.26
CA GLN A 80 -0.62 4.86 -8.69
C GLN A 80 -0.36 6.32 -9.09
N ILE A 81 -0.71 7.29 -8.24
CA ILE A 81 -0.55 8.72 -8.54
C ILE A 81 0.37 9.40 -7.52
N VAL A 82 0.05 9.36 -6.23
CA VAL A 82 0.79 10.10 -5.21
C VAL A 82 2.18 9.51 -5.04
N TYR A 83 2.27 8.20 -4.82
CA TYR A 83 3.54 7.53 -4.62
C TYR A 83 4.50 7.70 -5.80
N PRO A 84 4.13 7.44 -7.06
CA PRO A 84 5.07 7.58 -8.17
C PRO A 84 5.48 9.03 -8.46
N ASN A 85 4.59 10.02 -8.25
CA ASN A 85 4.83 11.40 -8.67
C ASN A 85 5.40 12.31 -7.58
N PHE A 86 5.21 11.97 -6.31
CA PHE A 86 5.59 12.82 -5.17
C PHE A 86 6.51 12.10 -4.18
N ASP A 87 6.37 10.78 -4.05
CA ASP A 87 7.17 9.94 -3.13
C ASP A 87 7.93 8.84 -3.88
N ALA A 88 8.44 9.15 -5.06
CA ALA A 88 8.95 8.19 -6.03
C ALA A 88 9.85 7.10 -5.41
N PRO A 89 9.68 5.82 -5.81
CA PRO A 89 10.43 4.69 -5.27
C PRO A 89 11.93 4.88 -5.48
N ARG A 90 12.69 4.43 -4.48
CA ARG A 90 14.16 4.38 -4.53
C ARG A 90 14.65 2.94 -4.63
N PRO A 91 15.12 2.48 -5.81
CA PRO A 91 15.60 1.11 -5.98
C PRO A 91 16.73 0.74 -5.00
N GLU A 92 17.61 1.67 -4.66
CA GLU A 92 18.68 1.47 -3.67
C GLU A 92 18.17 1.23 -2.24
N LYS A 93 16.88 1.51 -1.98
CA LYS A 93 16.17 1.24 -0.73
C LYS A 93 15.24 0.03 -0.81
N TYR A 94 15.31 -0.73 -1.90
CA TYR A 94 14.41 -1.84 -2.20
C TYR A 94 12.94 -1.41 -2.31
N GLU A 95 12.73 -0.23 -2.90
CA GLU A 95 11.40 0.29 -3.21
C GLU A 95 11.14 0.16 -4.71
N SER A 96 9.93 -0.24 -5.09
CA SER A 96 9.47 -0.35 -6.46
C SER A 96 8.11 0.33 -6.61
N LEU A 97 7.64 0.50 -7.85
CA LEU A 97 6.26 0.88 -8.11
C LEU A 97 5.33 -0.26 -7.68
N TYR A 98 4.19 0.08 -7.09
CA TYR A 98 3.16 -0.89 -6.75
C TYR A 98 2.40 -1.32 -8.01
N THR A 99 2.19 -2.61 -8.16
CA THR A 99 1.21 -3.13 -9.12
C THR A 99 -0.20 -2.86 -8.62
N LEU A 100 -1.19 -3.05 -9.49
CA LEU A 100 -2.57 -3.13 -9.02
C LEU A 100 -2.72 -4.40 -8.18
N VAL A 101 -3.62 -4.32 -7.19
CA VAL A 101 -3.97 -5.43 -6.31
C VAL A 101 -4.83 -6.45 -7.05
N ASP A 102 -4.84 -7.69 -6.55
CA ASP A 102 -5.76 -8.73 -6.99
C ASP A 102 -7.14 -8.55 -6.33
N GLU A 103 -8.20 -9.12 -6.91
CA GLU A 103 -9.57 -9.03 -6.35
C GLU A 103 -9.69 -9.61 -4.93
N SER A 104 -8.83 -10.57 -4.58
CA SER A 104 -8.81 -11.18 -3.25
C SER A 104 -8.01 -10.40 -2.21
N ASP A 105 -7.22 -9.40 -2.62
CA ASP A 105 -6.33 -8.70 -1.72
C ASP A 105 -7.14 -7.83 -0.75
N VAL A 106 -6.77 -7.88 0.52
CA VAL A 106 -7.35 -7.02 1.55
C VAL A 106 -6.57 -5.71 1.57
N ILE A 107 -7.27 -4.58 1.48
CA ILE A 107 -6.67 -3.25 1.43
C ILE A 107 -7.07 -2.49 2.69
N LEU A 108 -6.09 -1.92 3.38
CA LEU A 108 -6.32 -1.05 4.51
C LEU A 108 -5.79 0.35 4.24
N LEU A 109 -6.63 1.36 4.47
CA LEU A 109 -6.25 2.76 4.47
C LEU A 109 -5.92 3.24 5.89
N ARG A 110 -4.87 4.04 5.99
CA ARG A 110 -4.55 4.82 7.19
C ARG A 110 -5.31 6.14 7.16
N TRP A 111 -6.22 6.35 8.10
CA TRP A 111 -6.96 7.61 8.23
C TRP A 111 -6.35 8.53 9.29
N GLN A 112 -6.24 9.81 8.96
CA GLN A 112 -5.81 10.84 9.90
C GLN A 112 -6.61 12.14 9.67
N GLY A 113 -7.41 12.55 10.64
CA GLY A 113 -8.24 13.77 10.55
C GLY A 113 -9.16 13.77 9.32
N GLY A 114 -9.79 12.61 9.03
CA GLY A 114 -10.68 12.45 7.88
C GLY A 114 -9.99 12.26 6.52
N LYS A 115 -8.64 12.31 6.46
CA LYS A 115 -7.86 12.13 5.23
C LYS A 115 -7.22 10.75 5.15
N ALA A 116 -7.14 10.17 3.96
CA ALA A 116 -6.37 8.95 3.72
C ALA A 116 -4.89 9.32 3.52
N ILE A 117 -4.02 8.86 4.42
CA ILE A 117 -2.59 9.25 4.44
C ILE A 117 -1.62 8.14 4.02
N GLY A 118 -2.14 6.95 3.74
CA GLY A 118 -1.35 5.79 3.38
C GLY A 118 -2.18 4.52 3.38
N PHE A 119 -1.54 3.40 3.11
CA PHE A 119 -2.19 2.10 3.03
C PHE A 119 -1.23 0.96 3.37
N TYR A 120 -1.80 -0.21 3.64
CA TYR A 120 -1.12 -1.47 3.40
C TYR A 120 -2.08 -2.49 2.79
N THR A 121 -1.54 -3.48 2.08
CA THR A 121 -2.31 -4.58 1.47
C THR A 121 -1.89 -5.91 2.07
N VAL A 122 -2.81 -6.87 2.10
CA VAL A 122 -2.58 -8.23 2.55
C VAL A 122 -3.11 -9.21 1.52
N LYS A 123 -2.28 -10.17 1.12
CA LYS A 123 -2.72 -11.37 0.40
C LYS A 123 -3.23 -12.40 1.42
N PRO A 124 -4.50 -12.80 1.36
CA PRO A 124 -5.06 -13.77 2.30
C PRO A 124 -4.42 -15.16 2.18
N ILE A 125 -4.57 -15.96 3.25
CA ILE A 125 -4.27 -17.39 3.20
C ILE A 125 -5.11 -18.05 2.11
N GLY A 126 -4.48 -18.90 1.30
CA GLY A 126 -5.13 -19.65 0.23
C GLY A 126 -5.17 -18.93 -1.12
N THR A 127 -4.80 -17.64 -1.18
CA THR A 127 -4.64 -16.92 -2.46
C THR A 127 -3.51 -17.55 -3.27
N GLU A 128 -3.74 -17.73 -4.58
CA GLU A 128 -2.77 -18.33 -5.48
C GLU A 128 -1.59 -17.39 -5.73
N ILE A 129 -0.38 -17.92 -5.58
CA ILE A 129 0.86 -17.21 -5.89
C ILE A 129 1.00 -17.21 -7.41
N PHE A 130 0.94 -16.01 -8.01
CA PHE A 130 1.07 -15.85 -9.44
C PHE A 130 2.34 -16.57 -9.92
N SER A 131 2.21 -17.41 -10.95
CA SER A 131 3.27 -18.22 -11.58
C SER A 131 3.62 -19.59 -10.96
N MET A 132 3.24 -19.92 -9.72
CA MET A 132 3.73 -21.15 -9.05
C MET A 132 2.70 -22.26 -8.84
N LYS A 133 1.39 -22.05 -9.12
CA LYS A 133 0.28 -22.95 -8.67
C LYS A 133 0.32 -23.26 -7.17
N GLU A 134 1.05 -22.47 -6.40
CA GLU A 134 1.15 -22.53 -4.95
C GLU A 134 0.16 -21.55 -4.34
N ARG A 135 -0.11 -21.70 -3.04
CA ARG A 135 -1.00 -20.80 -2.29
C ARG A 135 -0.29 -20.27 -1.06
N TYR A 136 -0.56 -19.02 -0.72
CA TYR A 136 -0.06 -18.46 0.53
C TYR A 136 -0.59 -19.26 1.73
N ILE A 137 0.32 -19.75 2.58
CA ILE A 137 -0.03 -20.52 3.78
C ILE A 137 -0.21 -19.64 5.03
N MET A 138 0.06 -18.34 4.90
CA MET A 138 -0.06 -17.32 5.94
C MET A 138 -0.48 -16.00 5.29
N PRO A 139 -1.12 -15.05 6.01
CA PRO A 139 -1.39 -13.72 5.49
C PRO A 139 -0.07 -13.01 5.14
N VAL A 140 0.02 -12.44 3.94
CA VAL A 140 1.24 -11.76 3.47
C VAL A 140 0.99 -10.27 3.28
N VAL A 141 1.68 -9.43 4.05
CA VAL A 141 1.73 -7.99 3.82
C VAL A 141 2.52 -7.73 2.55
N ASP A 142 1.84 -7.26 1.53
CA ASP A 142 2.41 -7.18 0.18
C ASP A 142 2.92 -5.78 -0.15
N SER A 143 2.05 -4.79 -0.03
CA SER A 143 2.38 -3.39 -0.33
C SER A 143 2.13 -2.51 0.89
N VAL A 144 3.07 -1.61 1.20
CA VAL A 144 2.98 -0.70 2.35
C VAL A 144 3.45 0.69 1.94
N TYR A 145 2.59 1.69 2.14
CA TYR A 145 2.89 3.08 1.82
C TYR A 145 2.33 4.05 2.86
N ILE A 146 3.14 5.03 3.24
CA ILE A 146 2.71 6.21 3.99
C ILE A 146 3.25 7.44 3.25
N ARG A 147 2.39 8.41 2.99
CA ARG A 147 2.74 9.71 2.40
C ARG A 147 3.90 10.37 3.16
N SER A 148 4.91 10.88 2.46
CA SER A 148 6.19 11.30 3.05
C SER A 148 6.06 12.34 4.16
N GLU A 149 5.15 13.29 4.03
CA GLU A 149 4.87 14.33 5.03
C GLU A 149 4.25 13.79 6.33
N TYR A 150 3.76 12.54 6.32
CA TYR A 150 3.23 11.84 7.49
C TYR A 150 4.20 10.79 8.06
N ARG A 151 5.36 10.56 7.43
CA ARG A 151 6.37 9.60 7.92
C ARG A 151 7.02 10.07 9.23
N ASN A 152 7.72 9.15 9.90
CA ASN A 152 8.38 9.36 11.21
C ASN A 152 7.41 9.66 12.38
N ARG A 153 6.13 9.32 12.24
CA ARG A 153 5.10 9.48 13.29
C ARG A 153 4.62 8.14 13.89
N GLY A 154 5.39 7.07 13.70
CA GLY A 154 5.10 5.74 14.23
C GLY A 154 4.14 4.88 13.41
N PHE A 155 3.61 5.36 12.29
CA PHE A 155 2.61 4.61 11.50
C PHE A 155 3.09 3.26 10.97
N GLY A 156 4.37 3.11 10.60
CA GLY A 156 4.88 1.81 10.17
C GLY A 156 4.95 0.78 11.31
N THR A 157 5.24 1.20 12.54
CA THR A 157 5.07 0.33 13.73
C THR A 157 3.59 0.03 13.99
N GLY A 158 2.72 1.00 13.68
CA GLY A 158 1.27 0.83 13.69
C GLY A 158 0.82 -0.31 12.77
N ILE A 159 1.39 -0.45 11.58
CA ILE A 159 1.09 -1.57 10.66
C ILE A 159 1.40 -2.91 11.32
N LEU A 160 2.58 -3.06 11.95
CA LEU A 160 2.94 -4.31 12.63
C LEU A 160 1.97 -4.64 13.77
N SER A 161 1.51 -3.62 14.50
CA SER A 161 0.56 -3.81 15.60
C SER A 161 -0.83 -4.18 15.08
N ASP A 162 -1.27 -3.54 14.00
CA ASP A 162 -2.57 -3.78 13.36
C ASP A 162 -2.64 -5.18 12.75
N VAL A 163 -1.60 -5.60 12.03
CA VAL A 163 -1.58 -6.93 11.38
C VAL A 163 -1.51 -8.05 12.42
N ILE A 164 -0.79 -7.86 13.54
CA ILE A 164 -0.79 -8.79 14.67
C ILE A 164 -2.20 -8.91 15.29
N ALA A 165 -2.88 -7.78 15.49
CA ALA A 165 -4.22 -7.77 16.08
C ALA A 165 -5.25 -8.44 15.16
N ARG A 166 -5.11 -8.27 13.84
CA ARG A 166 -5.97 -8.87 12.82
C ARG A 166 -5.77 -10.38 12.68
N PHE A 167 -4.54 -10.86 12.84
CA PHE A 167 -4.19 -12.27 12.72
C PHE A 167 -3.48 -12.75 14.00
N PRO A 168 -4.17 -12.87 15.15
CA PRO A 168 -3.51 -13.10 16.44
C PRO A 168 -2.83 -14.46 16.55
N ASN A 169 -3.29 -15.46 15.79
CA ASN A 169 -2.83 -16.85 15.86
C ASN A 169 -2.02 -17.30 14.64
N GLU A 170 -1.85 -16.42 13.65
CA GLU A 170 -1.16 -16.77 12.40
C GLU A 170 0.28 -16.27 12.41
N ASP A 171 1.13 -16.91 11.64
CA ASP A 171 2.36 -16.27 11.18
C ASP A 171 2.03 -15.20 10.12
N ILE A 172 2.92 -14.23 9.93
CA ILE A 172 2.69 -13.10 9.02
C ILE A 172 3.86 -13.01 8.05
N GLY A 173 3.55 -13.11 6.76
CA GLY A 173 4.48 -12.93 5.67
C GLY A 173 4.65 -11.46 5.29
N PHE A 174 5.79 -11.15 4.68
CA PHE A 174 6.05 -9.90 3.96
C PHE A 174 6.60 -10.25 2.58
N SER A 175 5.98 -9.73 1.52
CA SER A 175 6.45 -9.95 0.15
C SER A 175 7.84 -9.37 -0.06
N LYS A 176 8.68 -10.07 -0.84
CA LYS A 176 9.97 -9.55 -1.28
C LYS A 176 9.84 -8.57 -2.46
N PRO A 177 10.70 -7.55 -2.52
CA PRO A 177 11.68 -7.17 -1.50
C PRO A 177 11.05 -6.33 -0.37
N ILE A 178 11.51 -6.52 0.87
CA ILE A 178 11.11 -5.65 1.99
C ILE A 178 11.94 -4.37 1.95
N SER A 179 11.30 -3.22 1.88
CA SER A 179 12.00 -1.93 1.85
C SER A 179 12.91 -1.72 3.06
N SER A 180 14.02 -1.02 2.85
CA SER A 180 14.98 -0.69 3.93
C SER A 180 14.31 0.01 5.12
N GLY A 181 13.30 0.84 4.85
CA GLY A 181 12.49 1.51 5.87
C GLY A 181 11.71 0.50 6.73
N MET A 182 11.01 -0.45 6.11
CA MET A 182 10.24 -1.47 6.82
C MET A 182 11.16 -2.45 7.56
N LEU A 183 12.28 -2.87 6.97
CA LEU A 183 13.29 -3.70 7.66
C LEU A 183 13.81 -3.05 8.93
N ARG A 184 14.06 -1.73 8.93
CA ARG A 184 14.47 -0.99 10.13
C ARG A 184 13.39 -1.04 11.21
N ILE A 185 12.12 -0.88 10.83
CA ILE A 185 10.98 -0.94 11.76
C ILE A 185 10.85 -2.34 12.35
N LEU A 186 10.87 -3.38 11.51
CA LEU A 186 10.86 -4.79 11.93
C LEU A 186 12.02 -5.09 12.88
N LYS A 187 13.25 -4.62 12.59
CA LYS A 187 14.41 -4.79 13.46
C LYS A 187 14.21 -4.19 14.85
N THR A 188 13.78 -2.93 14.91
CA THR A 188 13.50 -2.28 16.19
C THR A 188 12.38 -2.97 16.94
N PHE A 189 11.28 -3.33 16.25
CA PHE A 189 10.13 -4.01 16.84
C PHE A 189 10.50 -5.36 17.45
N LEU A 190 11.16 -6.24 16.67
CA LEU A 190 11.55 -7.59 17.10
C LEU A 190 12.68 -7.60 18.13
N THR A 191 13.48 -6.53 18.21
CA THR A 191 14.45 -6.34 19.29
C THR A 191 13.74 -6.15 20.62
N ASN A 192 12.70 -5.30 20.62
CA ASN A 192 11.95 -4.91 21.82
C ASN A 192 10.85 -5.90 22.22
N ARG A 193 10.27 -6.63 21.26
CA ARG A 193 9.18 -7.60 21.46
C ARG A 193 9.66 -9.00 21.08
N LYS A 194 10.27 -9.69 22.04
CA LYS A 194 10.91 -11.00 21.78
C LYS A 194 9.90 -12.09 21.44
N GLU A 195 8.69 -11.97 21.96
CA GLU A 195 7.54 -12.85 21.73
C GLU A 195 7.14 -12.95 20.25
N TYR A 196 7.47 -11.94 19.42
CA TYR A 196 7.12 -11.91 18.00
C TYR A 196 8.25 -12.33 17.05
N ARG A 197 9.43 -12.70 17.57
CA ARG A 197 10.61 -13.02 16.73
C ARG A 197 10.44 -14.20 15.79
N LEU A 198 9.50 -15.10 16.09
CA LEU A 198 9.19 -16.26 15.27
C LEU A 198 7.91 -16.10 14.44
N ARG A 199 7.28 -14.90 14.46
CA ARG A 199 6.00 -14.67 13.79
C ARG A 199 6.10 -14.01 12.41
N PHE A 200 7.23 -13.40 12.09
CA PHE A 200 7.37 -12.62 10.85
C PHE A 200 8.31 -13.31 9.86
N TRP A 201 7.80 -13.52 8.65
CA TRP A 201 8.44 -14.25 7.59
C TRP A 201 8.56 -13.38 6.34
N GLU A 202 9.66 -13.54 5.63
CA GLU A 202 9.88 -12.94 4.33
C GLU A 202 9.54 -13.99 3.26
N ILE A 203 8.65 -13.63 2.34
CA ILE A 203 8.07 -14.52 1.33
C ILE A 203 8.56 -14.12 -0.06
N ALA A 204 9.13 -15.08 -0.79
CA ALA A 204 9.54 -14.89 -2.17
C ALA A 204 8.53 -15.53 -3.13
N ASP A 205 7.97 -14.76 -4.06
CA ASP A 205 6.94 -15.26 -4.99
C ASP A 205 7.49 -16.15 -6.13
N CYS A 206 8.81 -16.34 -6.25
CA CYS A 206 9.42 -16.94 -7.45
C CYS A 206 10.51 -18.01 -7.21
N ASP A 207 10.82 -18.47 -5.99
CA ASP A 207 11.99 -19.35 -5.77
C ASP A 207 11.66 -20.74 -5.22
N VAL A 208 11.93 -21.76 -6.03
CA VAL A 208 11.55 -23.20 -5.88
C VAL A 208 12.33 -23.92 -4.75
N ASN A 209 13.26 -23.24 -4.08
CA ASN A 209 14.04 -23.83 -2.98
C ASN A 209 14.18 -22.86 -1.80
N GLY A 210 13.27 -22.95 -0.83
CA GLY A 210 13.35 -22.23 0.45
C GLY A 210 12.69 -20.85 0.45
N SER A 211 11.46 -20.77 -0.06
CA SER A 211 10.67 -19.56 -0.34
C SER A 211 10.18 -18.74 0.87
N GLN A 212 10.51 -19.15 2.10
CA GLN A 212 10.07 -18.48 3.33
C GLN A 212 11.22 -18.41 4.33
N GLN A 213 11.54 -17.21 4.81
CA GLN A 213 12.64 -16.99 5.76
C GLN A 213 12.19 -16.17 6.96
N LEU A 214 12.51 -16.63 8.17
CA LEU A 214 12.29 -15.84 9.38
C LEU A 214 13.04 -14.51 9.29
N ILE A 215 12.31 -13.39 9.33
CA ILE A 215 12.88 -12.04 9.22
C ILE A 215 13.92 -11.81 10.32
N TRP A 216 13.64 -12.28 11.54
CA TRP A 216 14.57 -12.14 12.66
C TRP A 216 15.94 -12.79 12.40
N CYS A 217 15.95 -13.96 11.74
CA CYS A 217 17.19 -14.65 11.39
C CYS A 217 17.99 -13.85 10.35
N ASN A 218 17.33 -13.30 9.34
CA ASN A 218 17.96 -12.46 8.31
C ASN A 218 18.54 -11.18 8.91
N LEU A 219 17.81 -10.52 9.82
CA LEU A 219 18.26 -9.30 10.49
C LEU A 219 19.48 -9.50 11.38
N LYS A 220 19.62 -10.68 12.01
CA LYS A 220 20.82 -11.03 12.79
C LYS A 220 22.03 -11.28 11.91
N ARG A 221 21.85 -11.97 10.79
CA ARG A 221 22.93 -12.27 9.84
C ARG A 221 23.50 -11.01 9.21
N ALA A 222 22.67 -10.00 8.95
CA ALA A 222 23.10 -8.72 8.39
C ALA A 222 23.80 -7.78 9.41
N ALA A 223 23.85 -8.16 10.69
CA ALA A 223 24.54 -7.39 11.75
C ALA A 223 25.90 -7.99 12.16
N LEU A 224 26.29 -9.10 11.51
CA LEU A 224 27.59 -9.77 11.61
C LEU A 224 28.34 -9.55 10.29
#